data_AF-A0A0Q5YY88-F1
#
_entry.id   AF-A0A0Q5YY88-F1
#
_cell.length_a   1.000
_cell.length_b   1.000
_cell.length_c   1.000
_cell.angle_alpha   90.00
_cell.angle_beta   90.00
_cell.angle_gamma   90.00
#
_symmetry.space_group_name_H-M   'P 1'
#
loop_
_entity.id
_entity.type
_entity.pdbx_description
1 polymer ?
#
loop_
_entity_poly.entity_id
_entity_poly.type
_entity_poly.pdbx_seq_one_letter_code
_entity_poly.pdbx_strand_id
1 'polypeptide(L)' 'MDQVQQLQRWGAAHGAARDAERQAALEGGDVRKKLQQQARALREQADRMHAEIYGQIGRRAELRPSA' A
#
# COMPACT_ATOMS: atom_id res chain seq x y z
N MET A 1 -3.89 7.41 -15.50
CA MET A 1 -3.25 8.05 -14.32
C MET A 1 -1.75 7.99 -14.51
N ASP A 2 -1.04 9.01 -14.05
CA ASP A 2 0.43 9.04 -14.09
C ASP A 2 1.02 8.03 -13.09
N GLN A 3 2.08 7.33 -13.49
CA GLN A 3 2.74 6.29 -12.70
C GLN A 3 3.32 6.87 -11.39
N VAL A 4 3.79 8.13 -11.43
CA VAL A 4 4.25 8.85 -10.25
C VAL A 4 3.11 9.03 -9.24
N GLN A 5 1.90 9.36 -9.71
CA GLN A 5 0.73 9.51 -8.83
C GLN A 5 0.31 8.18 -8.19
N GLN A 6 0.40 7.06 -8.91
CA GLN A 6 0.13 5.75 -8.34
C GLN A 6 1.15 5.37 -7.26
N LEU A 7 2.45 5.65 -7.49
CA LEU A 7 3.50 5.43 -6.49
C LEU A 7 3.30 6.32 -5.25
N GLN A 8 2.90 7.57 -5.43
CA GLN A 8 2.56 8.47 -4.32
C GLN A 8 1.38 7.93 -3.49
N ARG A 9 0.32 7.45 -4.16
CA ARG A 9 -0.85 6.85 -3.49
C ARG A 9 -0.49 5.58 -2.73
N TRP A 10 0.33 4.71 -3.34
CA TRP A 10 0.85 3.52 -2.68
C TRP A 10 1.67 3.89 -1.43
N GLY A 11 2.60 4.83 -1.56
CA GLY A 11 3.42 5.32 -0.44
C GLY A 11 2.59 5.91 0.69
N ALA A 12 1.56 6.71 0.37
CA ALA A 12 0.65 7.28 1.37
C ALA A 12 -0.14 6.20 2.13
N ALA A 13 -0.70 5.21 1.43
CA ALA A 13 -1.42 4.12 2.07
C ALA A 13 -0.51 3.26 2.96
N HIS A 14 0.71 2.98 2.50
CA HIS A 14 1.70 2.23 3.27
C HIS A 14 2.17 3.00 4.51
N GLY A 15 2.43 4.31 4.38
CA GLY A 15 2.75 5.18 5.50
C GLY A 15 1.64 5.20 6.56
N ALA A 16 0.40 5.41 6.13
CA ALA A 16 -0.77 5.40 7.01
C ALA A 16 -0.95 4.06 7.75
N ALA A 17 -0.65 2.93 7.09
CA ALA A 17 -0.68 1.62 7.73
C ALA A 17 0.35 1.52 8.87
N ARG A 18 1.59 1.94 8.62
CA ARG A 18 2.66 1.93 9.64
C ARG A 18 2.34 2.87 10.80
N ASP A 19 1.71 4.00 10.54
CA ASP A 19 1.27 4.92 11.59
C ASP A 19 0.19 4.30 12.47
N ALA A 20 -0.82 3.67 11.86
CA ALA A 20 -1.85 2.95 12.60
C ALA A 20 -1.25 1.79 13.44
N GLU A 21 -0.23 1.09 12.94
CA GLU A 21 0.49 0.07 13.71
C GLU A 21 1.26 0.64 14.90
N ARG A 22 1.98 1.75 14.67
CA ARG A 22 2.72 2.44 15.72
C ARG A 22 1.77 2.92 16.81
N GLN A 23 0.64 3.50 16.42
CA GLN A 23 -0.37 3.95 17.38
C GLN A 23 -1.01 2.76 18.10
N ALA A 24 -1.33 1.67 17.41
CA ALA A 24 -1.86 0.46 18.03
C ALA A 24 -0.91 -0.14 19.08
N ALA A 25 0.40 0.01 18.90
CA ALA A 25 1.41 -0.48 19.84
C ALA A 25 1.44 0.31 21.15
N LEU A 26 0.93 1.55 21.16
CA LEU A 26 0.84 2.42 22.33
C LEU A 26 -0.50 2.30 23.07
N GLU A 27 -1.51 1.70 22.43
CA GLU A 27 -2.88 1.63 22.92
C GLU A 27 -3.23 0.28 23.55
N GLY A 28 -4.26 0.27 24.41
CA GLY A 28 -4.82 -0.92 25.04
C GLY A 28 -6.22 -1.27 24.52
N GLY A 29 -6.68 -2.48 24.85
CA GLY A 29 -8.08 -2.88 24.70
C GLY A 29 -8.66 -2.75 23.29
N ASP A 30 -9.87 -2.21 23.18
CA ASP A 30 -10.61 -2.17 21.91
C ASP A 30 -10.10 -1.09 20.95
N VAL A 31 -9.43 -0.05 21.44
CA VAL A 31 -8.77 0.97 20.60
C VAL A 31 -7.64 0.31 19.80
N ARG A 32 -6.80 -0.50 20.47
CA ARG A 32 -5.75 -1.29 19.80
C ARG A 32 -6.33 -2.19 18.71
N LYS A 33 -7.43 -2.90 18.98
CA LYS A 33 -8.08 -3.78 17.97
C LYS A 33 -8.55 -2.98 16.75
N LYS A 34 -9.19 -1.82 16.95
CA LYS A 34 -9.64 -0.95 15.84
C LYS A 34 -8.47 -0.45 15.01
N LEU A 35 -7.40 0.02 15.64
CA LEU A 35 -6.20 0.48 14.93
C LEU A 35 -5.50 -0.64 14.16
N GLN A 36 -5.46 -1.86 14.73
CA GLN A 36 -4.93 -3.04 14.03
C GLN A 36 -5.79 -3.41 12.80
N GLN A 37 -7.11 -3.35 12.91
CA GLN A 37 -8.02 -3.57 11.78
C GLN A 37 -7.83 -2.51 10.69
N GLN A 38 -7.69 -1.24 11.07
CA GLN A 38 -7.42 -0.15 10.15
C GLN A 38 -6.06 -0.32 9.44
N ALA A 39 -5.01 -0.64 10.20
CA ALA A 39 -3.69 -0.93 9.64
C ALA A 39 -3.72 -2.09 8.64
N ARG A 40 -4.51 -3.14 8.92
CA ARG A 40 -4.70 -4.26 8.00
C ARG A 40 -5.39 -3.82 6.71
N ALA A 41 -6.49 -3.08 6.79
CA ALA A 41 -7.21 -2.59 5.61
C ALA A 41 -6.32 -1.69 4.72
N LEU A 42 -5.51 -0.83 5.35
CA LEU A 42 -4.56 0.03 4.64
C LEU A 42 -3.42 -0.77 3.97
N ARG A 43 -2.90 -1.81 4.63
CA ARG A 43 -1.93 -2.75 4.03
C ARG A 43 -2.52 -3.46 2.82
N GLU A 44 -3.70 -4.03 2.95
CA GLU A 44 -4.37 -4.71 1.84
C GLU A 44 -4.63 -3.76 0.66
N GLN A 45 -4.95 -2.49 0.93
CA GLN A 45 -5.07 -1.48 -0.11
C GLN A 45 -3.71 -1.18 -0.77
N ALA A 46 -2.66 -0.99 0.02
CA ALA A 46 -1.31 -0.75 -0.48
C ALA A 46 -0.81 -1.93 -1.33
N ASP A 47 -1.06 -3.16 -0.92
CA ASP A 47 -0.66 -4.37 -1.63
C ASP A 47 -1.38 -4.50 -2.98
N ARG A 48 -2.68 -4.18 -3.03
CA ARG A 48 -3.42 -4.12 -4.31
C ARG A 48 -2.82 -3.09 -5.26
N MET A 49 -2.55 -1.88 -4.76
CA MET A 49 -1.91 -0.83 -5.58
C MET A 49 -0.51 -1.24 -6.05
N HIS A 50 0.26 -1.90 -5.19
CA HIS A 50 1.59 -2.43 -5.53
C HIS A 50 1.51 -3.46 -6.65
N ALA A 51 0.59 -4.43 -6.54
CA ALA A 51 0.37 -5.45 -7.57
C ALA A 51 -0.06 -4.82 -8.92
N GLU A 52 -0.92 -3.80 -8.89
CA GLU A 52 -1.34 -3.07 -10.09
C GLU A 52 -0.16 -2.33 -10.76
N ILE A 53 0.63 -1.60 -9.98
CA ILE A 53 1.80 -0.85 -10.47
C ILE A 53 2.81 -1.82 -11.11
N TYR A 54 3.15 -2.91 -10.42
CA TYR A 54 4.11 -3.88 -10.95
C TYR A 54 3.56 -4.69 -12.13
N GLY A 55 2.26 -5.00 -12.14
CA GLY A 55 1.60 -5.61 -13.29
C GLY A 55 1.58 -4.70 -14.52
N GLN A 56 1.58 -3.38 -14.34
CA GLN A 56 1.71 -2.42 -15.45
C GLN A 56 3.17 -2.34 -15.94
N ILE A 57 4.14 -2.35 -15.03
CA ILE A 57 5.57 -2.33 -15.38
C ILE A 57 5.94 -3.62 -16.14
N GLY A 58 5.54 -4.80 -15.64
CA GLY A 58 5.81 -6.09 -16.27
C GLY A 58 5.24 -6.18 -17.69
N ARG A 59 3.98 -5.80 -17.87
CA ARG A 59 3.35 -5.73 -19.21
C ARG A 59 4.06 -4.77 -20.16
N ARG A 60 4.56 -3.64 -19.64
CA ARG A 60 5.31 -2.67 -20.45
C ARG A 60 6.70 -3.19 -20.85
N ALA A 61 7.32 -4.05 -20.03
CA ALA A 61 8.57 -4.72 -20.36
C ALA A 61 8.37 -5.80 -21.44
N GLU A 62 7.28 -6.58 -21.37
CA GLU A 62 6.93 -7.58 -22.39
C GLU A 62 6.61 -6.97 -23.76
N LEU A 63 6.03 -5.76 -23.78
CA LEU A 63 5.71 -5.03 -25.01
C LEU A 63 6.91 -4.29 -25.63
N ARG A 64 8.07 -4.26 -24.96
CA ARG A 64 9.32 -3.81 -25.56
C ARG A 64 10.05 -5.04 -26.11
N PRO A 65 10.00 -5.31 -27.43
CA PRO A 65 10.88 -6.32 -28.00
C PRO A 65 12.31 -5.84 -27.77
N SER A 66 13.13 -6.72 -27.20
CA SER A 66 14.58 -6.56 -27.13
C SER A 66 15.08 -6.28 -28.56
N ALA A 67 15.42 -5.03 -28.83
CA ALA A 67 16.07 -4.61 -30.07
C ALA A 67 17.55 -4.97 -30.04
#